data_AF-A0A537KML9-F1
#
_entry.id   AF-A0A537KML9-F1
#
_cell.length_a   1.000
_cell.length_b   1.000
_cell.length_c   1.000
_cell.angle_alpha   90.00
_cell.angle_beta   90.00
_cell.angle_gamma   90.00
#
_symmetry.space_group_name_H-M   'P 1'
#
loop_
_entity.id
_entity.type
_entity.pdbx_description
1 polymer ?
#
loop_
_entity_poly.entity_id
_entity_poly.type
_entity_poly.pdbx_seq_one_letter_code
_entity_poly.pdbx_strand_id
1 'polypeptide(L)'
;MRMSMRRFTRLTNAFSKKIENHGYCIALYFVYYNYCRIHSSLSITPAMQAGLTKRVMSIEDIANLVAIEAPKKRGSYKKVGQ
;
A
#
# COMPACT_ATOMS: atom_id res chain seq x y z
N MET A 1 10.89 2.75 -5.74
CA MET A 1 9.66 3.58 -5.82
C MET A 1 9.73 4.41 -7.08
N ARG A 2 8.81 4.20 -8.02
CA ARG A 2 8.75 4.90 -9.31
C ARG A 2 7.57 5.89 -9.33
N MET A 3 7.33 6.52 -10.49
CA MET A 3 6.24 7.46 -10.77
C MET A 3 4.84 7.02 -10.27
N SER A 4 4.63 5.71 -10.09
CA SER A 4 3.41 5.18 -9.48
C SER A 4 3.19 5.62 -8.03
N MET A 5 4.19 6.19 -7.35
CA MET A 5 4.04 6.70 -6.00
C MET A 5 4.54 8.13 -5.83
N ARG A 6 3.60 9.08 -5.84
CA ARG A 6 3.86 10.53 -5.72
C ARG A 6 4.00 11.02 -4.27
N ARG A 7 3.86 10.15 -3.27
CA ARG A 7 3.89 10.55 -1.85
C ARG A 7 5.25 11.10 -1.37
N PHE A 8 6.33 10.87 -2.12
CA PHE A 8 7.66 11.42 -1.87
C PHE A 8 7.92 12.75 -2.57
N THR A 9 6.99 13.22 -3.38
CA THR A 9 7.14 14.43 -4.20
C THR A 9 6.44 15.61 -3.54
N ARG A 10 7.07 16.80 -3.58
CA ARG A 10 6.49 18.05 -3.08
C ARG A 10 5.38 18.55 -4.01
N LEU A 11 4.49 19.39 -3.49
CA LEU A 11 3.41 20.04 -4.26
C LEU A 11 2.47 19.03 -4.95
N THR A 12 2.13 17.95 -4.25
CA THR A 12 1.15 16.98 -4.73
C THR A 12 0.05 16.75 -3.72
N ASN A 13 -1.15 16.47 -4.23
CA ASN A 13 -2.31 16.08 -3.43
C ASN A 13 -2.14 14.72 -2.72
N ALA A 14 -1.11 13.95 -3.07
CA ALA A 14 -0.79 12.67 -2.47
C ALA A 14 -0.01 12.81 -1.14
N PHE A 15 0.30 14.04 -0.70
CA PHE A 15 0.98 14.28 0.57
C PHE A 15 0.10 13.88 1.75
N SER A 16 0.72 13.21 2.74
CA SER A 16 0.05 12.82 3.99
C SER A 16 0.47 13.77 5.11
N LYS A 17 -0.51 14.37 5.79
CA LYS A 17 -0.26 15.23 6.97
C LYS A 17 0.28 14.45 8.18
N LYS A 18 -0.06 13.16 8.25
CA LYS A 18 0.37 12.21 9.29
C LYS A 18 1.45 11.29 8.74
N ILE A 19 2.54 11.12 9.48
CA ILE A 19 3.67 10.31 9.05
C ILE A 19 3.33 8.82 9.00
N GLU A 20 2.44 8.37 9.88
CA GLU A 20 1.98 6.98 9.95
C GLU A 20 1.27 6.58 8.65
N ASN A 21 0.43 7.48 8.12
CA ASN A 21 -0.27 7.26 6.86
C ASN A 21 0.67 7.17 5.65
N HIS A 22 1.82 7.86 5.73
CA HIS A 22 2.88 7.73 4.73
C HIS A 22 3.52 6.34 4.80
N GLY A 23 3.86 5.89 6.01
CA GLY A 23 4.37 4.54 6.29
C GLY A 23 3.44 3.44 5.79
N TYR A 24 2.14 3.52 6.07
CA TYR A 24 1.17 2.53 5.61
C TYR A 24 1.10 2.43 4.08
N CYS A 25 1.16 3.56 3.36
CA CYS A 25 1.17 3.53 1.89
C CYS A 25 2.46 2.92 1.33
N ILE A 26 3.60 3.20 1.95
CA ILE A 26 4.89 2.63 1.56
C ILE A 26 4.84 1.11 1.71
N ALA A 27 4.35 0.62 2.85
CA ALA A 27 4.20 -0.81 3.11
C ALA A 27 3.34 -1.47 2.02
N LEU A 28 2.16 -0.93 1.74
CA LEU A 28 1.27 -1.44 0.67
C LEU A 28 1.96 -1.43 -0.70
N TYR A 29 2.69 -0.36 -1.03
CA TYR A 29 3.40 -0.26 -2.29
C TYR A 29 4.48 -1.33 -2.44
N PHE A 30 5.27 -1.58 -1.39
CA PHE A 30 6.31 -2.60 -1.43
C PHE A 30 5.74 -4.00 -1.57
N VAL A 31 4.63 -4.32 -0.90
CA VAL A 31 3.96 -5.61 -1.07
C VAL A 31 3.49 -5.76 -2.51
N TYR A 32 2.73 -4.80 -3.04
CA TYR A 32 2.25 -4.84 -4.42
C TYR A 32 3.39 -4.97 -5.45
N TYR A 33 4.44 -4.16 -5.32
CA TYR A 33 5.53 -4.10 -6.30
C TYR A 33 6.37 -5.39 -6.31
N ASN A 34 6.58 -6.01 -5.13
CA ASN A 34 7.42 -7.20 -5.02
C ASN A 34 6.66 -8.51 -5.27
N TYR A 35 5.37 -8.58 -4.92
CA TYR A 35 4.62 -9.84 -4.91
C TYR A 35 3.53 -9.94 -6.00
N CYS A 36 2.95 -8.82 -6.45
CA CYS A 36 1.87 -8.82 -7.45
C CYS A 36 2.33 -8.42 -8.84
N ARG A 37 3.22 -7.42 -8.93
CA ARG A 37 3.64 -6.88 -10.22
C ARG A 37 4.76 -7.72 -10.83
N ILE A 38 4.52 -8.21 -12.04
CA ILE A 38 5.58 -8.80 -12.88
C ILE A 38 6.52 -7.69 -13.34
N HIS A 39 7.82 -7.87 -13.09
CA HIS A 39 8.82 -6.89 -13.47
C HIS A 39 9.20 -7.08 -14.94
N SER A 40 9.14 -6.01 -15.75
CA SER A 40 9.36 -6.08 -17.19
C SER A 40 10.70 -6.70 -17.61
N SER A 41 11.77 -6.45 -16.85
CA SER A 41 13.10 -6.99 -17.16
C SER A 41 13.33 -8.41 -16.63
N LEU A 42 12.59 -8.83 -15.60
CA LEU A 42 12.77 -10.16 -14.99
C LEU A 42 11.75 -11.17 -15.55
N SER A 43 10.66 -10.68 -16.15
CA SER A 43 9.49 -11.46 -16.55
C SER A 43 8.80 -12.25 -15.42
N ILE A 44 9.28 -12.09 -14.19
CA ILE A 44 8.72 -12.64 -12.95
C ILE A 44 8.63 -11.55 -11.87
N THR A 45 8.01 -11.85 -10.73
CA THR A 45 7.95 -10.91 -9.61
C THR A 45 9.30 -10.86 -8.88
N PRO A 46 9.69 -9.71 -8.32
CA PRO A 46 10.93 -9.61 -7.54
C PRO A 46 11.02 -10.61 -6.38
N ALA A 47 9.91 -10.86 -5.68
CA ALA A 47 9.85 -11.84 -4.59
C ALA A 47 10.07 -13.29 -5.07
N MET A 48 9.66 -13.61 -6.29
CA MET A 48 9.94 -14.93 -6.88
C MET A 48 11.42 -15.05 -7.25
N GLN A 49 12.02 -14.02 -7.85
CA GLN A 49 13.45 -14.02 -8.16
C GLN A 49 14.32 -14.18 -6.89
N ALA A 50 13.88 -13.58 -5.78
CA ALA A 50 14.54 -13.71 -4.48
C ALA A 50 14.26 -15.04 -3.77
N GLY A 51 13.45 -15.94 -4.35
CA GLY A 51 13.11 -17.23 -3.76
C GLY A 51 12.15 -17.19 -2.56
N LEU A 52 11.51 -16.04 -2.31
CA LEU A 52 10.60 -15.85 -1.17
C LEU A 52 9.22 -16.47 -1.42
N THR A 53 8.80 -16.56 -2.69
CA THR A 53 7.50 -17.10 -3.08
C THR A 53 7.60 -17.89 -4.38
N LYS A 54 6.70 -18.85 -4.56
CA LYS A 54 6.59 -19.66 -5.80
C LYS A 54 5.41 -19.25 -6.69
N ARG A 55 4.50 -18.39 -6.17
CA ARG A 55 3.29 -17.94 -6.87
C ARG A 55 3.24 -16.41 -6.92
N VAL A 56 2.62 -15.88 -7.95
CA VAL A 56 2.25 -14.47 -8.01
C VAL A 56 1.07 -14.23 -7.06
N MET A 57 1.15 -13.16 -6.28
CA MET A 57 0.10 -12.75 -5.36
C MET A 57 -0.92 -11.88 -6.09
N SER A 58 -2.22 -12.06 -5.83
CA SER A 58 -3.28 -11.18 -6.32
C SER A 58 -3.48 -9.98 -5.37
N ILE A 59 -4.26 -8.98 -5.78
CA ILE A 59 -4.64 -7.88 -4.88
C ILE A 59 -5.55 -8.39 -3.76
N GLU A 60 -6.40 -9.39 -4.04
CA GLU A 60 -7.26 -10.02 -3.04
C GLU A 60 -6.45 -10.72 -1.95
N ASP A 61 -5.35 -11.40 -2.31
CA ASP A 61 -4.44 -11.99 -1.34
C ASP A 61 -3.93 -10.94 -0.33
N ILE A 62 -3.59 -9.72 -0.80
CA ILE A 62 -3.15 -8.63 0.08
C ILE A 62 -4.28 -8.20 1.02
N ALA A 63 -5.51 -8.05 0.50
CA ALA A 63 -6.67 -7.66 1.32
C ALA A 63 -6.97 -8.72 2.40
N ASN A 64 -6.83 -9.99 2.07
CA ASN A 64 -7.07 -11.12 2.97
C ASN A 64 -6.01 -11.26 4.07
N LEU A 65 -4.86 -10.59 3.98
CA LEU A 65 -3.87 -10.55 5.07
C LEU A 65 -4.35 -9.75 6.28
N VAL A 66 -5.33 -8.86 6.09
CA VAL A 66 -5.85 -8.00 7.16
C VAL A 66 -7.06 -8.66 7.79
N ALA A 67 -7.10 -8.72 9.13
CA ALA A 67 -8.29 -9.14 9.86
C ALA A 67 -9.44 -8.17 9.56
N ILE A 68 -10.55 -8.69 9.04
CA ILE A 68 -11.74 -7.89 8.75
C ILE A 68 -12.42 -7.57 10.08
N GLU A 69 -12.11 -6.40 10.65
CA GLU A 69 -12.91 -5.85 11.74
C GLU A 69 -14.25 -5.33 11.20
N ALA A 70 -15.33 -5.56 11.95
CA ALA A 70 -16.63 -4.99 11.61
C ALA A 70 -16.53 -3.45 11.55
N PRO A 71 -17.13 -2.80 10.53
CA PRO A 71 -17.06 -1.35 10.37
C PRO A 71 -17.64 -0.65 11.60
N LYS A 72 -16.80 0.14 12.29
CA LYS A 72 -17.25 0.94 13.44
C LYS A 72 -18.11 2.10 12.93
N LYS A 73 -19.25 2.34 13.58
CA LYS A 73 -20.11 3.50 13.28
C LYS A 73 -19.29 4.77 13.47
N ARG A 74 -19.18 5.56 12.41
CA ARG A 74 -18.44 6.83 12.44
C ARG A 74 -19.07 7.76 13.49
N GLY A 75 -18.25 8.27 14.41
CA GLY A 75 -18.68 9.25 15.39
C GLY A 75 -19.02 10.61 14.76
N SER A 76 -19.73 11.47 15.49
CA SER A 76 -19.98 12.85 15.07
C SER A 76 -18.67 13.63 14.92
N TYR A 77 -18.59 14.50 13.91
CA TYR A 77 -17.45 15.41 13.78
C TYR A 77 -17.41 16.36 14.98
N LYS A 78 -16.23 16.52 15.59
CA LYS A 78 -16.03 17.54 16.63
C LYS A 78 -16.27 18.91 16.02
N LYS A 79 -17.25 19.65 16.54
CA LYS A 79 -17.44 21.06 16.18
C LYS A 79 -16.26 21.84 16.76
N VAL A 80 -15.53 22.53 15.89
CA VAL A 80 -14.49 23.47 16.32
C VAL A 80 -15.21 24.76 16.71
N GLY A 81 -15.19 25.13 18.00
CA GLY A 81 -15.68 26.44 18.47
C GLY A 81 -16.88 26.45 19.44
N GLN A 82 -16.94 25.54 20.41
CA GLN A 82 -17.61 25.80 21.70
C GLN A 82 -16.54 25.83 22.79
#